data_AF-A0A7S8WWL9-F1
#
_entry.id   AF-A0A7S8WWL9-F1
#
_cell.length_a   1.000
_cell.length_b   1.000
_cell.length_c   1.000
_cell.angle_alpha   90.00
_cell.angle_beta   90.00
_cell.angle_gamma   90.00
#
_symmetry.space_group_name_H-M   'P 1'
#
loop_
_entity.id
_entity.type
_entity.pdbx_description
1 polymer ?
#
loop_
_entity_poly.entity_id
_entity_poly.type
_entity_poly.pdbx_seq_one_letter_code
_entity_poly.pdbx_strand_id
1 'polypeptide(L)'
;MIIDMLNNINDMLNDIKWYNLDKKGFLMDNNSIRILLLKKPCIYVYKLTLGNENELYIGSTLNVVQRIYQHRYRVKIRTKELTMYNTRFYSYVIKHGWTNFTFGIIQYVDFEFDIKSQSNRKKLLQIEQEYLSKYSPFLNVNRAVRFTPTRKNKLNSVALAKKL
;
A
#
# COMPACT_ATOMS: atom_id res chain seq x y z
N MET A 1 -6.32 1.02 25.12
CA MET A 1 -5.60 1.50 23.93
C MET A 1 -5.23 0.39 22.94
N ILE A 2 -4.42 -0.64 23.29
CA ILE A 2 -4.08 -1.74 22.35
C ILE A 2 -5.29 -2.64 22.05
N ILE A 3 -6.09 -3.00 23.06
CA ILE A 3 -7.30 -3.83 22.91
C ILE A 3 -8.35 -3.10 22.04
N ASP A 4 -8.55 -1.80 22.24
CA ASP A 4 -9.49 -0.99 21.45
C ASP A 4 -9.06 -0.88 19.98
N MET A 5 -7.76 -0.80 19.69
CA MET A 5 -7.25 -0.78 18.32
C MET A 5 -7.46 -2.13 17.61
N LEU A 6 -7.24 -3.25 18.30
CA LEU A 6 -7.43 -4.60 17.72
C LEU A 6 -8.90 -4.91 17.44
N ASN A 7 -9.81 -4.51 18.33
CA ASN A 7 -11.26 -4.66 18.11
C ASN A 7 -11.73 -3.87 16.88
N ASN A 8 -11.26 -2.63 16.73
CA ASN A 8 -11.60 -1.78 15.59
C ASN A 8 -11.13 -2.34 14.23
N ILE A 9 -9.97 -3.00 14.18
CA ILE A 9 -9.49 -3.63 12.93
C ILE A 9 -10.37 -4.82 12.57
N ASN A 10 -10.70 -5.68 13.53
CA ASN A 10 -11.53 -6.86 13.27
C ASN A 10 -12.91 -6.46 12.75
N ASP A 11 -13.53 -5.43 13.32
CA ASP A 11 -14.83 -4.92 12.85
C ASP A 11 -14.75 -4.45 11.40
N MET A 12 -13.74 -3.66 11.04
CA MET A 12 -13.53 -3.23 9.64
C MET A 12 -13.35 -4.42 8.69
N LEU A 13 -12.61 -5.46 9.11
CA LEU A 13 -12.29 -6.60 8.25
C LEU A 13 -13.49 -7.52 7.97
N ASN A 14 -14.50 -7.53 8.85
CA ASN A 14 -15.69 -8.38 8.74
C ASN A 14 -16.61 -7.93 7.60
N ASP A 15 -16.67 -6.64 7.31
CA ASP A 15 -17.53 -6.08 6.26
C ASP A 15 -16.88 -6.10 4.87
N ILE A 16 -15.60 -6.49 4.78
CA ILE A 16 -14.84 -6.46 3.54
C ILE A 16 -15.05 -7.76 2.77
N LYS A 17 -15.53 -7.62 1.54
CA LYS A 17 -15.45 -8.69 0.55
C LYS A 17 -14.00 -8.88 0.10
N TRP A 18 -13.45 -10.04 0.39
CA TRP A 18 -12.07 -10.42 0.04
C TRP A 18 -11.99 -11.12 -1.32
N TYR A 19 -10.91 -10.83 -2.04
CA TYR A 19 -10.59 -11.36 -3.35
C TYR A 19 -9.18 -11.97 -3.32
N ASN A 20 -9.07 -13.18 -3.85
CA ASN A 20 -7.78 -13.88 -3.96
C ASN A 20 -6.94 -13.29 -5.09
N LEU A 21 -5.61 -13.42 -4.94
CA LEU A 21 -4.64 -13.01 -5.94
C LEU A 21 -3.93 -14.23 -6.52
N ASP A 22 -3.69 -14.20 -7.83
CA ASP A 22 -2.88 -15.21 -8.48
C ASP A 22 -1.39 -15.01 -8.14
N LYS A 23 -0.55 -15.97 -8.54
CA LYS A 23 0.91 -15.88 -8.34
C LYS A 23 1.57 -14.64 -8.95
N LYS A 24 0.90 -13.96 -9.88
CA LYS A 24 1.36 -12.74 -10.54
C LYS A 24 0.78 -11.47 -9.89
N GLY A 25 -0.09 -11.58 -8.89
CA GLY A 25 -0.73 -10.46 -8.21
C GLY A 25 -1.99 -9.92 -8.90
N PHE A 26 -2.61 -10.68 -9.79
CA PHE A 26 -3.90 -10.34 -10.37
C PHE A 26 -5.05 -10.88 -9.54
N LEU A 27 -6.16 -10.14 -9.49
CA LEU A 27 -7.41 -10.65 -8.93
C LEU A 27 -7.85 -11.91 -9.68
N MET A 28 -7.99 -13.00 -8.92
CA MET A 28 -8.63 -14.24 -9.35
C MET A 28 -10.13 -14.03 -9.20
N ASP A 29 -10.82 -13.90 -10.33
CA ASP A 29 -12.27 -13.85 -10.35
C ASP A 29 -12.80 -14.67 -11.53
N ASN A 30 -13.82 -15.48 -11.26
CA ASN A 30 -14.51 -16.34 -12.21
C ASN A 30 -15.70 -15.58 -12.85
N ASN A 31 -15.41 -14.45 -13.50
CA ASN A 31 -16.27 -13.74 -14.48
C ASN A 31 -17.41 -12.81 -13.99
N SER A 32 -17.34 -12.06 -12.88
CA SER A 32 -18.41 -11.07 -12.59
C SER A 32 -17.98 -9.76 -11.91
N ILE A 33 -16.84 -9.71 -11.23
CA ILE A 33 -16.32 -8.53 -10.52
C ILE A 33 -15.58 -7.57 -11.45
N ARG A 34 -15.00 -8.10 -12.55
CA ARG A 34 -14.03 -7.36 -13.38
C ARG A 34 -14.56 -6.12 -14.10
N ILE A 35 -15.85 -6.02 -14.41
CA ILE A 35 -16.33 -4.98 -15.33
C ILE A 35 -16.93 -3.76 -14.60
N LEU A 36 -17.62 -3.97 -13.48
CA LEU A 36 -18.36 -2.91 -12.78
C LEU A 36 -17.61 -2.31 -11.58
N LEU A 37 -16.82 -3.11 -10.86
CA LEU A 37 -16.17 -2.67 -9.62
C LEU A 37 -14.86 -1.91 -9.85
N LEU A 38 -14.28 -2.00 -11.06
CA LEU A 38 -12.92 -1.57 -11.34
C LEU A 38 -12.76 -0.14 -11.88
N LYS A 39 -13.87 0.58 -12.12
CA LYS A 39 -13.88 1.98 -12.60
C LYS A 39 -14.31 3.02 -11.57
N LYS A 40 -14.70 2.59 -10.36
CA LYS A 40 -15.11 3.51 -9.29
C LYS A 40 -13.92 3.86 -8.39
N PRO A 41 -13.83 5.12 -7.94
CA PRO A 41 -12.92 5.49 -6.87
C PRO A 41 -13.22 4.72 -5.58
N CYS A 42 -12.16 4.30 -4.88
CA CYS A 42 -12.33 3.54 -3.66
C CYS A 42 -11.11 3.66 -2.72
N ILE A 43 -11.37 3.35 -1.46
CA ILE A 43 -10.37 2.93 -0.49
C ILE A 43 -10.30 1.40 -0.54
N TYR A 44 -9.10 0.87 -0.70
CA TYR A 44 -8.84 -0.57 -0.78
C TYR A 44 -7.84 -1.00 0.27
N VAL A 45 -7.79 -2.31 0.50
CA VAL A 45 -6.85 -2.95 1.42
C VAL A 45 -6.24 -4.19 0.79
N TYR A 46 -4.97 -4.43 1.10
CA TYR A 46 -4.34 -5.73 0.98
C TYR A 46 -4.12 -6.29 2.39
N LYS A 47 -4.46 -7.56 2.59
CA LYS A 47 -4.18 -8.30 3.82
C LYS A 47 -3.18 -9.40 3.53
N LEU A 48 -2.03 -9.32 4.18
CA LEU A 48 -1.05 -10.39 4.26
C LEU A 48 -1.44 -11.33 5.39
N THR A 49 -1.49 -12.63 5.13
CA THR A 49 -1.73 -13.64 6.17
C THR A 49 -0.50 -14.55 6.26
N LEU A 50 0.12 -14.61 7.44
CA LEU A 50 1.26 -15.47 7.75
C LEU A 50 0.97 -16.25 9.03
N GLY A 51 0.56 -17.51 8.90
CA GLY A 51 0.06 -18.28 10.03
C GLY A 51 -1.15 -17.62 10.66
N ASN A 52 -1.05 -17.24 11.94
CA ASN A 52 -2.12 -16.59 12.71
C ASN A 52 -2.03 -15.05 12.69
N GLU A 53 -1.03 -14.47 12.03
CA GLU A 53 -0.83 -13.02 11.98
C GLU A 53 -1.39 -12.44 10.68
N ASN A 54 -2.06 -11.29 10.79
CA ASN A 54 -2.58 -10.54 9.67
C ASN A 54 -1.98 -9.13 9.65
N GLU A 55 -1.45 -8.73 8.50
CA GLU A 55 -0.85 -7.41 8.32
C GLU A 55 -1.52 -6.68 7.15
N LEU A 56 -1.82 -5.41 7.35
CA LEU A 56 -2.64 -4.63 6.41
C LEU A 56 -1.82 -3.58 5.67
N TYR A 57 -2.15 -3.41 4.39
CA TYR A 57 -1.81 -2.25 3.57
C TYR A 57 -3.10 -1.59 3.08
N ILE A 58 -3.32 -0.33 3.40
CA ILE A 58 -4.47 0.46 2.92
C ILE A 58 -4.00 1.42 1.85
N GLY A 59 -4.82 1.65 0.83
CA GLY A 59 -4.55 2.71 -0.13
C GLY A 59 -5.82 3.19 -0.81
N SER A 60 -5.68 4.23 -1.63
CA SER A 60 -6.79 4.74 -2.43
C SER A 60 -6.51 4.70 -3.93
N THR A 61 -7.56 4.64 -4.74
CA THR A 61 -7.44 4.70 -6.20
C THR A 61 -8.70 5.22 -6.86
N LEU A 62 -8.54 5.84 -8.04
CA LEU A 62 -9.63 6.14 -8.96
C LEU A 62 -9.98 4.95 -9.86
N ASN A 63 -9.04 4.00 -10.01
CA ASN A 63 -9.15 2.85 -10.88
C ASN A 63 -8.38 1.67 -10.29
N VAL A 64 -9.09 0.61 -9.89
CA VAL A 64 -8.51 -0.54 -9.21
C VAL A 64 -7.60 -1.35 -10.13
N VAL A 65 -7.97 -1.53 -11.41
CA VAL A 65 -7.16 -2.25 -12.40
C VAL A 65 -5.80 -1.57 -12.54
N GLN A 66 -5.81 -0.27 -12.82
CA GLN A 66 -4.60 0.51 -13.00
C GLN A 66 -3.72 0.44 -11.75
N ARG A 67 -4.32 0.51 -10.55
CA ARG A 67 -3.59 0.42 -9.29
C ARG A 67 -2.94 -0.95 -9.10
N ILE A 68 -3.63 -2.05 -9.42
CA ILE A 68 -3.05 -3.40 -9.39
C ILE A 68 -1.84 -3.49 -10.32
N TYR A 69 -1.96 -3.01 -11.55
CA TYR A 69 -0.82 -2.97 -12.49
C TYR A 69 0.35 -2.15 -11.95
N GLN A 70 0.09 -1.00 -11.31
CA GLN A 70 1.12 -0.18 -10.70
C GLN A 70 1.84 -0.89 -9.55
N HIS A 71 1.11 -1.58 -8.65
CA HIS A 71 1.75 -2.34 -7.58
C HIS A 71 2.64 -3.45 -8.13
N ARG A 72 2.13 -4.21 -9.11
CA ARG A 72 2.90 -5.27 -9.77
C ARG A 72 4.16 -4.73 -10.45
N TYR A 73 4.03 -3.61 -11.15
CA TYR A 73 5.16 -2.93 -11.77
C TYR A 73 6.21 -2.53 -10.73
N ARG A 74 5.81 -1.87 -9.62
CA ARG A 74 6.71 -1.46 -8.54
C ARG A 74 7.45 -2.62 -7.87
N VAL A 75 6.78 -3.76 -7.73
CA VAL A 75 7.42 -5.00 -7.24
C VAL A 75 8.47 -5.50 -8.25
N LYS A 76 8.18 -5.45 -9.55
CA LYS A 76 9.10 -5.91 -10.61
C LYS A 76 10.32 -5.01 -10.78
N ILE A 77 10.14 -3.70 -10.75
CA ILE A 77 11.20 -2.73 -11.12
C ILE A 77 12.09 -2.29 -9.96
N ARG A 78 12.05 -2.98 -8.81
CA ARG A 78 12.82 -2.58 -7.64
C ARG A 78 14.32 -2.88 -7.82
N THR A 79 14.97 -2.12 -8.69
CA THR A 79 16.42 -1.87 -8.70
C THR A 79 16.79 -1.07 -7.45
N LYS A 80 18.03 -1.23 -6.98
CA LYS A 80 18.55 -0.76 -5.68
C LYS A 80 18.29 0.74 -5.36
N GLU A 81 18.00 1.57 -6.36
CA GLU A 81 17.87 3.03 -6.25
C GLU A 81 16.46 3.54 -5.90
N LEU A 82 15.39 2.78 -6.21
CA LEU A 82 14.01 3.17 -5.89
C LEU A 82 13.60 2.85 -4.43
N THR A 83 14.56 2.42 -3.60
CA THR A 83 14.33 1.85 -2.27
C THR A 83 14.01 2.87 -1.18
N MET A 84 14.17 4.17 -1.45
CA MET A 84 14.14 5.22 -0.43
C MET A 84 12.72 5.55 0.11
N TYR A 85 11.66 5.27 -0.67
CA TYR A 85 10.26 5.59 -0.31
C TYR A 85 9.30 4.41 -0.49
N ASN A 86 9.82 3.19 -0.43
CA ASN A 86 8.98 2.01 -0.63
C ASN A 86 8.36 1.57 0.69
N THR A 87 7.03 1.52 0.70
CA THR A 87 6.23 0.96 1.79
C THR A 87 6.66 -0.49 2.07
N ARG A 88 6.49 -0.93 3.32
CA ARG A 88 6.76 -2.33 3.71
C ARG A 88 6.02 -3.32 2.82
N PHE A 89 4.81 -2.98 2.37
CA PHE A 89 4.02 -3.76 1.42
C PHE A 89 4.86 -4.39 0.28
N TYR A 90 5.61 -3.59 -0.48
CA TYR A 90 6.36 -4.12 -1.63
C TYR A 90 7.48 -5.08 -1.22
N SER A 91 8.15 -4.83 -0.08
CA SER A 91 9.18 -5.75 0.43
C SER A 91 8.58 -7.09 0.84
N TYR A 92 7.39 -7.06 1.46
CA TYR A 92 6.70 -8.27 1.90
C TYR A 92 6.13 -9.07 0.73
N VAL A 93 5.60 -8.41 -0.30
CA VAL A 93 5.19 -9.09 -1.53
C VAL A 93 6.37 -9.81 -2.19
N ILE A 94 7.56 -9.20 -2.24
CA ILE A 94 8.76 -9.85 -2.81
C ILE A 94 9.17 -11.07 -1.97
N LYS A 95 9.14 -10.93 -0.64
CA LYS A 95 9.59 -11.97 0.29
C LYS A 95 8.63 -13.16 0.37
N HIS A 96 7.33 -12.91 0.34
CA HIS A 96 6.30 -13.91 0.62
C HIS A 96 5.46 -14.28 -0.61
N GLY A 97 5.53 -13.51 -1.70
CA GLY A 97 4.74 -13.73 -2.90
C GLY A 97 3.29 -13.25 -2.77
N TRP A 98 2.65 -13.02 -3.92
CA TRP A 98 1.29 -12.52 -4.01
C TRP A 98 0.22 -13.47 -3.47
N THR A 99 0.49 -14.77 -3.44
CA THR A 99 -0.46 -15.81 -2.98
C THR A 99 -0.75 -15.74 -1.49
N ASN A 100 0.11 -15.09 -0.70
CA ASN A 100 -0.11 -14.83 0.73
C ASN A 100 -0.89 -13.53 0.99
N PHE A 101 -1.31 -12.85 -0.08
CA PHE A 101 -2.10 -11.62 0.01
C PHE A 101 -3.51 -11.84 -0.53
N THR A 102 -4.46 -11.22 0.16
CA THR A 102 -5.83 -11.01 -0.32
C THR A 102 -6.07 -9.52 -0.53
N PHE A 103 -6.96 -9.19 -1.45
CA PHE A 103 -7.36 -7.81 -1.75
C PHE A 103 -8.80 -7.59 -1.31
N GLY A 104 -9.10 -6.39 -0.83
CA GLY A 104 -10.45 -6.00 -0.42
C GLY A 104 -10.73 -4.54 -0.77
N ILE A 105 -12.01 -4.22 -0.90
CA ILE A 105 -12.47 -2.83 -1.02
C ILE A 105 -13.12 -2.47 0.31
N ILE A 106 -12.61 -1.42 0.94
CA ILE A 106 -13.13 -0.92 2.21
C ILE A 106 -14.36 -0.07 1.94
N GLN A 107 -14.25 0.88 1.00
CA GLN A 107 -15.30 1.85 0.74
C GLN A 107 -15.20 2.35 -0.70
N TYR A 108 -16.34 2.41 -1.39
CA TYR A 108 -16.48 3.18 -2.63
C TYR A 108 -16.69 4.65 -2.32
N VAL A 109 -16.07 5.51 -3.13
CA VAL A 109 -16.19 6.96 -2.98
C VAL A 109 -16.87 7.52 -4.23
N ASP A 110 -18.05 8.09 -4.03
CA ASP A 110 -18.75 8.81 -5.08
C ASP A 110 -18.28 10.27 -5.13
N PHE A 111 -18.03 10.75 -6.34
CA PHE A 111 -17.70 12.15 -6.60
C PHE A 111 -18.80 12.80 -7.42
N GLU A 112 -19.24 13.97 -7.00
CA GLU A 112 -20.14 14.81 -7.76
C GLU A 112 -19.30 15.50 -8.85
N PHE A 113 -19.47 15.05 -10.10
CA PHE A 113 -18.82 15.56 -11.33
C PHE A 113 -17.28 15.38 -11.43
N ASP A 114 -16.82 15.18 -12.68
CA ASP A 114 -15.45 14.86 -13.14
C ASP A 114 -14.50 14.18 -12.12
N ILE A 115 -14.43 12.84 -12.19
CA ILE A 115 -13.54 11.98 -11.39
C ILE A 115 -12.06 12.42 -11.45
N LYS A 116 -11.63 13.14 -12.49
CA LYS A 116 -10.24 13.59 -12.66
C LYS A 116 -9.93 14.95 -12.02
N SER A 117 -10.91 15.64 -11.46
CA SER A 117 -10.68 16.94 -10.83
C SER A 117 -9.64 16.82 -9.70
N GLN A 118 -8.82 17.86 -9.54
CA GLN A 118 -7.82 17.91 -8.47
C GLN A 118 -8.48 17.85 -7.08
N SER A 119 -9.71 18.38 -6.96
CA SER A 119 -10.52 18.33 -5.74
C SER A 119 -10.84 16.89 -5.33
N ASN A 120 -11.31 16.07 -6.28
CA ASN A 120 -11.67 14.67 -6.03
C ASN A 120 -10.46 13.83 -5.57
N ARG A 121 -9.27 14.08 -6.15
CA ARG A 121 -8.03 13.44 -5.69
C ARG A 121 -7.66 13.83 -4.26
N LYS A 122 -7.81 15.12 -3.89
CA LYS A 122 -7.56 15.59 -2.52
C LYS A 122 -8.54 14.94 -1.53
N LYS A 123 -9.83 14.90 -1.86
CA LYS A 123 -10.85 14.23 -1.04
C LYS A 123 -10.53 12.75 -0.83
N LEU A 124 -10.13 12.06 -1.90
CA LEU A 124 -9.76 10.64 -1.81
C LEU A 124 -8.55 10.41 -0.89
N LEU A 125 -7.53 11.26 -1.01
CA LEU A 125 -6.34 11.20 -0.15
C LEU A 125 -6.69 11.52 1.30
N GLN A 126 -7.59 12.48 1.56
CA GLN A 126 -8.04 12.79 2.91
C GLN A 126 -8.71 11.59 3.57
N ILE A 127 -9.65 10.94 2.87
CA ILE A 127 -10.29 9.71 3.35
C ILE A 127 -9.23 8.63 3.60
N GLU A 128 -8.27 8.44 2.70
CA GLU A 128 -7.15 7.51 2.94
C GLU A 128 -6.40 7.82 4.24
N GLN A 129 -6.08 9.09 4.51
CA GLN A 129 -5.39 9.48 5.75
C GLN A 129 -6.22 9.21 7.01
N GLU A 130 -7.55 9.32 6.94
CA GLU A 130 -8.44 8.96 8.06
C GLU A 130 -8.30 7.46 8.39
N TYR A 131 -8.31 6.59 7.38
CA TYR A 131 -8.08 5.14 7.57
C TYR A 131 -6.66 4.85 8.08
N LEU A 132 -5.64 5.50 7.52
CA LEU A 132 -4.26 5.30 7.96
C LEU A 132 -4.05 5.74 9.42
N SER A 133 -4.67 6.85 9.82
CA SER A 133 -4.58 7.36 11.19
C SER A 133 -5.34 6.45 12.16
N LYS A 134 -6.54 6.00 11.78
CA LYS A 134 -7.39 5.14 12.62
C LYS A 134 -6.77 3.76 12.85
N TYR A 135 -6.25 3.13 11.81
CA TYR A 135 -5.83 1.72 11.85
C TYR A 135 -4.31 1.52 11.93
N SER A 136 -3.51 2.55 11.65
CA SER A 136 -2.04 2.50 11.66
C SER A 136 -1.45 1.26 10.95
N PRO A 137 -1.87 0.95 9.71
CA PRO A 137 -1.54 -0.30 9.04
C PRO A 137 -0.02 -0.47 8.86
N PHE A 138 0.52 -1.57 9.39
CA PHE A 138 1.95 -1.85 9.43
C PHE A 138 2.61 -1.82 8.05
N LEU A 139 1.94 -2.30 7.00
CA LEU A 139 2.53 -2.40 5.67
C LEU A 139 2.60 -1.04 4.95
N ASN A 140 1.89 -0.01 5.43
CA ASN A 140 1.98 1.36 4.91
C ASN A 140 3.22 2.13 5.39
N VAL A 141 3.89 1.65 6.43
CA VAL A 141 5.07 2.34 6.98
C VAL A 141 6.19 2.36 5.93
N ASN A 142 6.62 3.57 5.56
CA ASN A 142 7.82 3.76 4.76
C ASN A 142 9.05 3.51 5.64
N ARG A 143 9.88 2.53 5.29
CA ARG A 143 11.28 2.57 5.73
C ARG A 143 12.00 3.53 4.82
N ALA A 144 12.09 4.80 5.21
CA ALA A 144 13.23 5.59 4.76
C ALA A 144 14.46 4.82 5.25
N VAL A 145 15.18 4.18 4.33
CA VAL A 145 16.49 3.60 4.66
C VAL A 145 17.31 4.76 5.16
N ARG A 146 17.64 4.79 6.46
CA ARG A 146 18.60 5.76 6.99
C ARG A 146 19.83 5.62 6.12
N PHE A 147 20.17 6.68 5.38
CA PHE A 147 21.43 6.75 4.68
C PHE A 147 22.53 6.63 5.75
N THR A 148 23.06 5.43 5.98
CA THR A 148 24.40 5.30 6.54
C THR A 148 25.32 5.86 5.46
N PRO A 149 26.01 6.98 5.71
CA PRO A 149 26.90 7.56 4.71
C PRO A 149 27.90 6.48 4.30
N THR A 150 27.92 6.14 3.01
CA THR A 150 28.94 5.24 2.48
C THR A 150 30.31 5.88 2.70
N ARG A 151 31.33 5.04 2.92
CA ARG A 151 32.71 5.40 3.32
C ARG A 151 33.35 6.53 2.50
N LYS A 152 32.86 6.80 1.28
CA LYS A 152 33.24 7.94 0.42
C LYS A 152 32.90 9.30 1.03
N ASN A 153 31.77 9.45 1.72
CA ASN A 153 31.39 10.72 2.34
C ASN A 153 32.19 11.02 3.62
N LYS A 154 32.71 9.97 4.29
CA LYS A 154 33.56 10.12 5.49
C LYS A 154 34.95 10.66 5.15
N LEU A 155 35.48 10.33 3.96
CA LEU A 155 36.76 10.87 3.49
C LEU A 155 36.67 12.36 3.15
N ASN A 156 35.55 12.81 2.57
CA ASN A 156 35.34 14.22 2.25
C ASN A 156 35.13 15.09 3.50
N SER A 157 34.42 14.58 4.52
CA SER A 157 34.27 15.33 5.79
C SER A 157 35.57 15.41 6.60
N VAL A 158 36.44 14.39 6.51
CA VAL A 158 37.76 14.43 7.16
C VAL A 158 38.75 15.30 6.39
N ALA A 159 38.69 15.32 5.06
CA ALA A 159 39.51 16.21 4.24
C ALA A 159 39.15 17.69 4.41
N LEU A 160 37.87 18.00 4.65
CA LEU A 160 37.41 19.37 4.94
C LEU A 160 37.79 19.82 6.36
N ALA A 161 37.70 18.92 7.34
CA ALA A 161 38.08 19.20 8.74
C ALA A 161 39.60 19.32 8.97
N LYS A 162 40.44 18.84 8.05
CA LYS A 162 41.90 19.04 8.06
C LYS A 162 42.36 20.28 7.30
N LYS A 163 41.44 21.04 6.69
CA LYS A 163 41.71 22.24 5.89
C LYS A 163 41.35 23.55 6.60
N LEU A 164 40.85 23.45 7.83
CA LEU A 164 40.70 24.55 8.81
C LEU A 164 41.78 24.40 9.86
#